data_AF-R0CMS4-F1
#
_entry.id   AF-R0CMS4-F1
#
_cell.length_a   1.000
_cell.length_b   1.000
_cell.length_c   1.000
_cell.angle_alpha   90.00
_cell.angle_beta   90.00
_cell.angle_gamma   90.00
#
_symmetry.space_group_name_H-M   'P 1'
#
loop_
_entity.id
_entity.type
_entity.pdbx_description
1 polymer ?
#
loop_
_entity_poly.entity_id
_entity_poly.type
_entity_poly.pdbx_seq_one_letter_code
_entity_poly.pdbx_strand_id
1 'polypeptide(L)'
;MHLMYELPNDPNRWWDLVWYLPETAVQPVEPGWVDLDGHSCGGMSCENLHGWVLPVGGSPACQDLLRDIVDEVWSADRLGLDYGVSELAKAEYVAFLSARGLEQGDLGLLQQGVYPLATTASALDSLGVASTPVEGAALVVLGPNCD
;
A
#
# COMPACT_ATOMS: atom_id res chain seq x y z
N MET A 1 25.97 -4.50 0.23
CA MET A 1 25.05 -4.40 -0.91
C MET A 1 23.66 -4.43 -0.29
N HIS A 2 23.03 -3.27 -0.14
CA HIS A 2 21.63 -3.21 0.31
C HIS A 2 20.76 -3.58 -0.89
N LEU A 3 19.80 -4.47 -0.69
CA LEU A 3 18.76 -4.73 -1.67
C LEU A 3 17.78 -3.56 -1.59
N MET A 4 17.52 -2.92 -2.72
CA MET A 4 16.47 -1.91 -2.87
C MET A 4 15.22 -2.59 -3.42
N TYR A 5 14.06 -2.20 -2.91
CA TYR A 5 12.78 -2.66 -3.37
C TYR A 5 12.34 -1.87 -4.60
N GLU A 6 11.96 -2.60 -5.65
CA GLU A 6 11.38 -2.04 -6.87
C GLU A 6 10.05 -2.75 -7.11
N LEU A 7 9.01 -1.99 -7.45
CA LEU A 7 7.75 -2.58 -7.88
C LEU A 7 7.98 -3.45 -9.12
N PRO A 8 7.20 -4.53 -9.31
CA PRO A 8 7.38 -5.39 -10.47
C PRO A 8 7.19 -4.60 -11.78
N ASN A 9 8.15 -4.72 -12.69
CA ASN A 9 8.08 -4.12 -14.03
C ASN A 9 7.26 -5.00 -15.00
N ASP A 10 6.09 -5.49 -14.54
CA ASP A 10 5.12 -6.24 -15.33
C ASP A 10 3.96 -5.32 -15.70
N PRO A 11 3.66 -5.11 -17.00
CA PRO A 11 2.54 -4.27 -17.42
C PRO A 11 1.18 -4.76 -16.90
N ASN A 12 1.06 -6.01 -16.44
CA ASN A 12 -0.16 -6.59 -15.88
C ASN A 12 -0.19 -6.63 -14.34
N ARG A 13 0.91 -6.28 -13.67
CA ARG A 13 1.01 -6.26 -12.21
C ARG A 13 2.13 -5.33 -11.78
N TRP A 14 1.79 -4.06 -11.67
CA TRP A 14 2.69 -2.98 -11.24
C TRP A 14 2.42 -2.53 -9.80
N TRP A 15 1.73 -3.35 -9.01
CA TRP A 15 1.45 -3.12 -7.59
C TRP A 15 1.89 -4.32 -6.75
N ASP A 16 2.04 -4.08 -5.45
CA ASP A 16 2.32 -5.15 -4.50
C ASP A 16 1.68 -4.87 -3.13
N LEU A 17 1.34 -5.95 -2.44
CA LEU A 17 0.91 -5.94 -1.04
C LEU A 17 2.13 -6.20 -0.17
N VAL A 18 2.47 -5.26 0.70
CA VAL A 18 3.68 -5.31 1.53
C VAL A 18 3.36 -4.97 2.98
N TRP A 19 4.16 -5.53 3.89
CA TRP A 19 4.38 -4.91 5.18
C TRP A 19 5.33 -3.73 5.00
N TYR A 20 5.00 -2.57 5.57
CA TYR A 20 5.80 -1.35 5.53
C TYR A 20 6.19 -0.92 6.95
N LEU A 21 7.45 -0.55 7.11
CA LEU A 21 8.00 0.09 8.32
C LEU A 21 8.62 1.44 7.93
N PRO A 22 8.31 2.53 8.64
CA PRO A 22 8.92 3.82 8.35
C PRO A 22 10.42 3.82 8.65
N GLU A 23 11.19 4.65 7.93
CA GLU A 23 12.66 4.78 8.11
C GLU A 23 13.07 5.12 9.56
N THR A 24 12.19 5.80 10.31
CA THR A 24 12.40 6.10 11.74
C THR A 24 12.40 4.86 12.64
N ALA A 25 11.93 3.70 12.14
CA ALA A 25 11.95 2.45 12.87
C ALA A 25 13.37 1.83 12.85
N VAL A 26 13.69 1.05 13.88
CA VAL A 26 14.91 0.24 13.86
C VAL A 26 14.83 -0.74 12.70
N GLN A 27 15.88 -0.82 11.89
CA GLN A 27 15.95 -1.76 10.78
C GLN A 27 15.54 -3.17 11.25
N PRO A 28 14.54 -3.79 10.59
CA PRO A 28 14.09 -5.11 10.96
C PRO A 28 15.23 -6.13 10.77
N VAL A 29 15.46 -6.94 11.81
CA VAL A 29 16.51 -7.97 11.83
C VAL A 29 16.07 -9.23 11.07
N GLU A 30 14.77 -9.36 10.81
CA GLU A 30 14.19 -10.52 10.14
C GLU A 30 14.57 -10.57 8.65
N PRO A 31 14.85 -11.78 8.12
CA PRO A 31 15.19 -11.95 6.72
C PRO A 31 14.00 -11.60 5.80
N GLY A 32 14.29 -10.93 4.69
CA GLY A 32 13.31 -10.65 3.63
C GLY A 32 12.82 -9.21 3.58
N TRP A 33 13.08 -8.40 4.62
CA TRP A 33 12.88 -6.95 4.55
C TRP A 33 13.89 -6.32 3.60
N VAL A 34 13.41 -5.38 2.80
CA VAL A 34 14.14 -4.70 1.73
C VAL A 34 14.00 -3.19 1.92
N ASP A 35 15.04 -2.45 1.57
CA ASP A 35 15.04 -1.00 1.66
C ASP A 35 14.09 -0.40 0.61
N LEU A 36 13.18 0.47 1.02
CA LEU A 36 12.33 1.27 0.14
C LEU A 36 12.91 2.69 0.14
N ASP A 37 13.65 3.03 -0.90
CA ASP A 37 14.27 4.34 -1.02
C ASP A 37 13.70 5.09 -2.23
N GLY A 38 12.95 6.16 -1.95
CA GLY A 38 12.46 7.05 -3.00
C GLY A 38 11.27 6.49 -3.77
N HIS A 39 10.39 5.72 -3.13
CA HIS A 39 9.14 5.29 -3.78
C HIS A 39 8.28 6.52 -4.05
N SER A 40 8.25 6.96 -5.30
CA SER A 40 7.46 8.11 -5.74
C SER A 40 6.00 7.89 -5.39
N CYS A 41 5.44 8.80 -4.61
CA CYS A 41 4.08 8.73 -4.12
C CYS A 41 3.53 10.14 -3.95
N GLY A 42 2.29 10.37 -4.33
CA GLY A 42 1.74 11.72 -4.44
C GLY A 42 2.05 12.36 -5.79
N GLY A 43 1.02 12.88 -6.45
CA GLY A 43 0.98 13.20 -7.89
C GLY A 43 2.10 14.08 -8.43
N MET A 44 1.80 15.32 -8.84
CA MET A 44 2.79 16.19 -9.50
C MET A 44 3.90 16.66 -8.53
N SER A 45 4.88 15.79 -8.36
CA SER A 45 6.26 15.98 -7.88
C SER A 45 6.52 16.13 -6.36
N CYS A 46 7.43 15.25 -5.91
CA CYS A 46 8.37 15.38 -4.78
C CYS A 46 8.02 14.75 -3.42
N GLU A 47 6.93 14.00 -3.30
CA GLU A 47 6.69 13.18 -2.11
C GLU A 47 7.21 11.75 -2.37
N ASN A 48 8.01 11.24 -1.44
CA ASN A 48 8.63 9.92 -1.54
C ASN A 48 8.38 9.17 -0.23
N LEU A 49 8.02 7.89 -0.35
CA LEU A 49 7.95 6.99 0.80
C LEU A 49 9.31 6.32 0.98
N HIS A 50 9.86 6.46 2.19
CA HIS A 50 11.13 5.84 2.57
C HIS A 50 10.93 4.91 3.77
N GLY A 51 11.62 3.77 3.79
CA GLY A 51 11.58 2.86 4.92
C GLY A 51 11.96 1.44 4.54
N TRP A 52 11.32 0.46 5.17
CA TRP A 52 11.55 -0.94 4.91
C TRP A 52 10.26 -1.59 4.47
N VAL A 53 10.34 -2.51 3.50
CA VAL A 53 9.20 -3.28 3.04
C VAL A 53 9.49 -4.77 3.03
N LEU A 54 8.47 -5.55 3.37
CA LEU A 54 8.47 -7.01 3.23
C LEU A 54 7.28 -7.39 2.34
N PRO A 55 7.52 -7.80 1.08
CA PRO A 55 6.46 -8.27 0.20
C PRO A 55 5.80 -9.51 0.77
N VAL A 56 4.49 -9.47 0.93
CA VAL A 56 3.73 -10.61 1.45
C VAL A 56 3.00 -11.38 0.37
N GLY A 57 2.71 -10.72 -0.75
CA GLY A 57 1.91 -11.28 -1.83
C GLY A 57 0.47 -11.53 -1.37
N GLY A 58 -0.49 -10.78 -1.93
CA GLY A 58 -1.89 -11.13 -1.74
C GLY A 58 -2.24 -12.46 -2.41
N SER A 59 -3.31 -13.11 -1.96
CA SER A 59 -3.83 -14.29 -2.64
C SER A 59 -4.15 -13.98 -4.12
N PRO A 60 -4.11 -14.98 -5.03
CA PRO A 60 -4.52 -14.77 -6.41
C PRO A 60 -5.95 -14.22 -6.56
N ALA A 61 -6.84 -14.57 -5.62
CA ALA A 61 -8.22 -14.12 -5.63
C ALA A 61 -8.37 -12.62 -5.31
N CYS A 62 -7.36 -12.00 -4.69
CA CYS A 62 -7.38 -10.60 -4.29
C CYS A 62 -6.71 -9.66 -5.30
N GLN A 63 -6.14 -10.19 -6.39
CA GLN A 63 -5.37 -9.37 -7.32
C GLN A 63 -6.22 -8.30 -8.00
N ASP A 64 -7.46 -8.61 -8.37
CA ASP A 64 -8.39 -7.61 -8.93
C ASP A 64 -8.75 -6.52 -7.92
N LEU A 65 -8.87 -6.87 -6.63
CA LEU A 65 -9.11 -5.91 -5.56
C LEU A 65 -7.92 -4.98 -5.36
N LEU A 66 -6.70 -5.55 -5.30
CA LEU A 66 -5.48 -4.76 -5.17
C LEU A 66 -5.30 -3.82 -6.37
N ARG A 67 -5.63 -4.29 -7.58
CA ARG A 67 -5.66 -3.45 -8.78
C ARG A 67 -6.67 -2.31 -8.64
N ASP A 68 -7.93 -2.61 -8.28
CA ASP A 68 -8.97 -1.59 -8.12
C ASP A 68 -8.59 -0.51 -7.08
N ILE A 69 -7.81 -0.88 -6.05
CA ILE A 69 -7.27 0.06 -5.05
C ILE A 69 -6.28 1.04 -5.70
N VAL A 70 -5.29 0.51 -6.43
CA VAL A 70 -4.22 1.33 -7.03
C VAL A 70 -4.67 2.12 -8.25
N ASP A 71 -5.64 1.62 -9.00
CA ASP A 71 -6.32 2.32 -10.09
C ASP A 71 -7.30 3.39 -9.56
N GLU A 72 -7.44 3.50 -8.24
CA GLU A 72 -8.27 4.47 -7.54
C GLU A 72 -9.73 4.46 -8.05
N VAL A 73 -10.26 3.28 -8.40
CA VAL A 73 -11.64 3.10 -8.92
C VAL A 73 -12.70 3.59 -7.93
N TRP A 74 -12.31 3.76 -6.66
CA TRP A 74 -13.10 4.30 -5.58
C TRP A 74 -13.25 5.83 -5.60
N SER A 75 -12.36 6.56 -6.28
CA SER A 75 -12.42 8.02 -6.36
C SER A 75 -13.53 8.47 -7.33
N ALA A 76 -14.47 9.26 -6.83
CA ALA A 76 -15.63 9.69 -7.61
C ALA A 76 -15.29 10.76 -8.66
N ASP A 77 -14.29 11.60 -8.41
CA ASP A 77 -13.91 12.70 -9.29
C ASP A 77 -12.95 12.27 -10.42
N ARG A 78 -12.46 11.02 -10.38
CA ARG A 78 -11.49 10.43 -11.32
C ARG A 78 -10.17 11.18 -11.45
N LEU A 79 -9.95 12.19 -10.61
CA LEU A 79 -8.66 12.85 -10.42
C LEU A 79 -7.86 12.14 -9.32
N GLY A 80 -8.51 11.24 -8.58
CA GLY A 80 -7.79 10.34 -7.70
C GLY A 80 -7.15 11.08 -6.52
N LEU A 81 -5.90 10.71 -6.22
CA LEU A 81 -5.06 11.37 -5.22
C LEU A 81 -4.00 12.32 -5.82
N ASP A 82 -4.11 12.69 -7.11
CA ASP A 82 -3.13 13.51 -7.84
C ASP A 82 -2.82 14.86 -7.16
N TYR A 83 -3.82 15.44 -6.47
CA TYR A 83 -3.74 16.74 -5.80
C TYR A 83 -3.72 16.64 -4.27
N GLY A 84 -3.37 15.47 -3.75
CA GLY A 84 -3.33 15.17 -2.32
C GLY A 84 -4.62 14.56 -1.78
N VAL A 85 -4.60 14.27 -0.48
CA VAL A 85 -5.63 13.44 0.16
C VAL A 85 -6.63 14.30 0.92
N SER A 86 -7.80 14.51 0.31
CA SER A 86 -8.92 15.19 0.96
C SER A 86 -9.67 14.29 1.96
N GLU A 87 -10.42 14.89 2.88
CA GLU A 87 -11.30 14.12 3.78
C GLU A 87 -12.40 13.36 3.03
N LEU A 88 -12.81 13.87 1.85
CA LEU A 88 -13.72 13.15 0.97
C LEU A 88 -13.06 11.88 0.41
N ALA A 89 -11.84 11.99 -0.11
CA ALA A 89 -11.09 10.85 -0.65
C ALA A 89 -10.85 9.77 0.42
N LYS A 90 -10.52 10.18 1.66
CA LYS A 90 -10.44 9.26 2.80
C LYS A 90 -11.75 8.51 3.03
N ALA A 91 -12.89 9.22 3.03
CA ALA A 91 -14.19 8.62 3.23
C ALA A 91 -14.57 7.65 2.09
N GLU A 92 -14.26 8.00 0.84
CA GLU A 92 -14.49 7.14 -0.34
C GLU A 92 -13.65 5.87 -0.29
N TYR A 93 -12.38 5.98 0.06
CA TYR A 93 -11.49 4.82 0.26
C TYR A 93 -12.02 3.88 1.35
N VAL A 94 -12.42 4.42 2.50
CA VAL A 94 -13.02 3.65 3.60
C VAL A 94 -14.30 2.95 3.16
N ALA A 95 -15.19 3.67 2.47
CA ALA A 95 -16.45 3.10 1.98
C ALA A 95 -16.21 1.96 0.97
N PHE A 96 -15.24 2.14 0.07
CA PHE A 96 -14.84 1.14 -0.92
C PHE A 96 -14.32 -0.15 -0.26
N LEU A 97 -13.44 -0.03 0.74
CA LEU A 97 -12.91 -1.18 1.48
C LEU A 97 -14.03 -1.89 2.24
N SER A 98 -14.88 -1.13 2.94
CA SER A 98 -15.99 -1.68 3.71
C SER A 98 -16.98 -2.47 2.84
N ALA A 99 -17.28 -1.97 1.63
CA ALA A 99 -18.13 -2.68 0.67
C ALA A 99 -17.56 -4.03 0.21
N ARG A 100 -16.26 -4.27 0.41
CA ARG A 100 -15.55 -5.50 0.07
C ARG A 100 -15.12 -6.30 1.30
N GLY A 101 -15.63 -5.94 2.49
CA GLY A 101 -15.32 -6.64 3.75
C GLY A 101 -13.91 -6.37 4.29
N LEU A 102 -13.26 -5.31 3.82
CA LEU A 102 -11.97 -4.84 4.32
C LEU A 102 -12.12 -3.59 5.17
N GLU A 103 -11.06 -3.30 5.92
CA GLU A 103 -10.93 -2.11 6.76
C GLU A 103 -9.64 -1.37 6.36
N GLN A 104 -9.65 -0.06 6.52
CA GLN A 104 -8.49 0.81 6.30
C GLN A 104 -7.46 0.68 7.43
N GLY A 105 -6.19 0.87 7.08
CA GLY A 105 -5.11 1.08 8.04
C GLY A 105 -5.06 2.53 8.54
N ASP A 106 -3.87 2.98 8.93
CA ASP A 106 -3.65 4.38 9.29
C ASP A 106 -3.78 5.29 8.05
N LEU A 107 -4.89 6.03 7.97
CA LEU A 107 -5.15 6.99 6.89
C LEU A 107 -4.16 8.16 6.84
N GLY A 108 -3.30 8.33 7.85
CA GLY A 108 -2.16 9.23 7.78
C GLY A 108 -1.09 8.79 6.76
N LEU A 109 -1.10 7.52 6.35
CA LEU A 109 -0.24 6.98 5.29
C LEU A 109 -0.91 7.00 3.91
N LEU A 110 -2.22 7.32 3.83
CA LEU A 110 -2.94 7.33 2.56
C LEU A 110 -2.42 8.48 1.70
N GLN A 111 -1.89 8.13 0.53
CA GLN A 111 -1.44 9.04 -0.52
C GLN A 111 -1.39 8.26 -1.82
N GLN A 112 -1.29 8.95 -2.96
CA GLN A 112 -1.23 8.27 -4.25
C GLN A 112 -0.06 7.27 -4.28
N GLY A 113 -0.34 6.04 -4.70
CA GLY A 113 0.64 4.96 -4.72
C GLY A 113 0.89 4.28 -3.36
N VAL A 114 0.23 4.71 -2.27
CA VAL A 114 0.32 4.09 -0.93
C VAL A 114 -1.06 4.01 -0.29
N TYR A 115 -1.59 2.79 -0.19
CA TYR A 115 -2.96 2.55 0.26
C TYR A 115 -2.98 1.66 1.51
N PRO A 116 -3.18 2.22 2.72
CA PRO A 116 -3.06 1.50 3.98
C PRO A 116 -4.28 0.61 4.26
N LEU A 117 -4.03 -0.65 4.58
CA LEU A 117 -5.04 -1.65 4.94
C LEU A 117 -4.92 -2.03 6.42
N ALA A 118 -6.06 -2.41 7.02
CA ALA A 118 -6.07 -2.87 8.39
C ALA A 118 -5.37 -4.23 8.53
N THR A 119 -4.77 -4.45 9.69
CA THR A 119 -4.11 -5.71 10.04
C THR A 119 -5.00 -6.62 10.90
N THR A 120 -6.32 -6.46 10.80
CA THR A 120 -7.26 -7.30 11.54
C THR A 120 -7.20 -8.73 11.01
N ALA A 121 -7.49 -9.73 11.85
CA ALA A 121 -7.47 -11.13 11.43
C ALA A 121 -8.39 -11.39 10.23
N SER A 122 -9.54 -10.71 10.16
CA SER A 122 -10.49 -10.79 9.04
C SER A 122 -9.90 -10.22 7.75
N ALA A 123 -9.20 -9.09 7.81
CA ALA A 123 -8.56 -8.49 6.64
C ALA A 123 -7.41 -9.35 6.12
N LEU A 124 -6.56 -9.87 7.03
CA LEU A 124 -5.45 -10.75 6.66
C LEU A 124 -5.93 -12.06 6.03
N ASP A 125 -6.97 -12.68 6.59
CA ASP A 125 -7.59 -13.89 6.02
C ASP A 125 -8.19 -13.60 4.63
N SER A 126 -8.91 -12.50 4.49
CA SER A 126 -9.49 -12.07 3.21
C SER A 126 -8.43 -11.83 2.13
N LEU A 127 -7.26 -11.32 2.52
CA LEU A 127 -6.13 -11.05 1.62
C LEU A 127 -5.23 -12.27 1.42
N GLY A 128 -5.42 -13.35 2.19
CA GLY A 128 -4.56 -14.53 2.19
C GLY A 128 -3.15 -14.26 2.69
N VAL A 129 -2.96 -13.26 3.56
CA VAL A 129 -1.67 -12.90 4.13
C VAL A 129 -1.41 -13.77 5.37
N ALA A 130 -0.44 -14.69 5.26
CA ALA A 130 -0.10 -15.62 6.34
C ALA A 130 0.94 -15.08 7.32
N SER A 131 1.66 -14.01 6.95
CA SER A 131 2.75 -13.43 7.75
C SER A 131 2.21 -12.58 8.89
N THR A 132 2.79 -12.78 10.08
CA THR A 132 2.52 -11.96 11.26
C THR A 132 3.31 -10.65 11.13
N PRO A 133 2.71 -9.48 11.37
CA PRO A 133 3.45 -8.23 11.32
C PRO A 133 4.51 -8.17 12.42
N VAL A 134 5.68 -7.60 12.11
CA VAL A 134 6.58 -7.09 13.14
C VAL A 134 5.93 -5.87 13.81
N GLU A 135 6.29 -5.61 15.06
CA GLU A 135 5.74 -4.47 15.80
C GLU A 135 5.98 -3.15 15.04
N GLY A 136 4.93 -2.36 14.87
CA GLY A 136 4.97 -1.09 14.15
C GLY A 136 4.84 -1.18 12.63
N ALA A 137 4.76 -2.38 12.03
CA ALA A 137 4.54 -2.51 10.60
C ALA A 137 3.08 -2.23 10.21
N ALA A 138 2.90 -1.45 9.15
CA ALA A 138 1.61 -1.21 8.50
C ALA A 138 1.45 -2.13 7.29
N LEU A 139 0.24 -2.61 7.03
CA LEU A 139 -0.06 -3.29 5.77
C LEU A 139 -0.43 -2.23 4.74
N VAL A 140 0.26 -2.20 3.60
CA VAL A 140 -0.02 -1.23 2.54
C VAL A 140 -0.02 -1.91 1.18
N VAL A 141 -0.87 -1.41 0.28
CA VAL A 141 -0.73 -1.65 -1.15
C VAL A 141 0.16 -0.55 -1.71
N LEU A 142 1.27 -0.92 -2.34
CA LEU A 142 2.11 -0.01 -3.10
C LEU A 142 1.72 -0.08 -4.57
N GLY A 143 1.50 1.08 -5.17
CA GLY A 143 1.35 1.27 -6.61
C GLY A 143 2.32 2.36 -7.10
N PRO A 144 2.53 2.48 -8.41
CA PRO A 144 3.27 3.56 -9.04
C PRO A 144 2.55 4.87 -8.81
N ASN A 145 3.33 5.94 -8.83
CA ASN A 145 2.79 7.27 -9.06
C ASN A 145 2.23 7.32 -10.48
N CYS A 146 1.01 7.82 -10.66
CA CYS A 146 0.52 8.16 -11.99
C CYS A 146 1.25 9.44 -12.42
N ASP A 147 2.30 9.31 -13.23
CA ASP A 147 2.82 10.41 -14.05
C ASP A 147 1.90 10.67 -15.25
#